data_AF-G8BRE4-F1
#
_entry.id   AF-G8BRE4-F1
#
_cell.length_a   1.000
_cell.length_b   1.000
_cell.length_c   1.000
_cell.angle_alpha   90.00
_cell.angle_beta   90.00
_cell.angle_gamma   90.00
#
_symmetry.space_group_name_H-M   'P 1'
#
loop_
_entity.id
_entity.type
_entity.pdbx_description
1 polymer ?
#
loop_
_entity_poly.entity_id
_entity_poly.type
_entity_poly.pdbx_seq_one_letter_code
_entity_poly.pdbx_strand_id
1 'polypeptide(L)'
;MRLRTIYIKKKFLKLLFVSFSIISLITILTKITNNLTTSPPPPPPLVINKDRILNTFPSVNATYDIMKDLEDSFSEDKIGTRPSACFVTLVRNEEMDDMVNSVAYIREKFNKNYNYPWVFLNDEEFTDEFKDKISEAAGNITIEYGLVPEEHWSYPDYIDTDKAAETRIRMSDIIYGDSESYRHMCRYQSGFFWRHELLDKYDWYWRVEPGIGYFCDILDDPFQYMQDNKKVYGFTITIHEFESTIKSLWQTTRDFVANNTEYIAKNNLIDFISDNNGETYNLCHFWSNFEIGNLNFWRSEAYNEYFDYLDHAGGFFYERWGDAPVHSIAASLFLPKDAIHFFPEISYYHVPYTNCPIDNAIYEKYNCECNQDDDFTWQDYSCGVQYHNAQNLTKPMGWTNHTG
;
A
#
# COMPACT_ATOMS: atom_id res chain seq x y z
N MET A 1 3.74 49.39 -56.43
CA MET A 1 2.76 49.42 -55.30
C MET A 1 2.22 48.02 -54.93
N ARG A 2 3.01 46.93 -55.03
CA ARG A 2 2.57 45.55 -54.69
C ARG A 2 3.45 44.81 -53.66
N LEU A 3 4.57 45.39 -53.22
CA LEU A 3 5.48 44.77 -52.24
C LEU A 3 5.25 45.23 -50.79
N ARG A 4 4.62 46.40 -50.56
CA ARG A 4 4.30 46.88 -49.20
C ARG A 4 3.11 46.14 -48.56
N THR A 5 2.19 45.60 -49.35
CA THR A 5 0.96 44.97 -48.84
C THR A 5 1.19 43.56 -48.27
N ILE A 6 2.22 42.84 -48.76
CA ILE A 6 2.55 41.48 -48.29
C ILE A 6 3.30 41.53 -46.95
N TYR A 7 4.14 42.54 -46.73
CA TYR A 7 4.90 42.70 -45.49
C TYR A 7 3.99 43.07 -44.30
N ILE A 8 2.96 43.88 -44.54
CA ILE A 8 1.98 44.27 -43.50
C ILE A 8 1.10 43.07 -43.11
N LYS A 9 0.67 42.22 -44.05
CA LYS A 9 -0.11 41.02 -43.74
C LYS A 9 0.65 39.99 -42.90
N LYS A 10 1.95 39.76 -43.16
CA LYS A 10 2.78 38.84 -42.34
C LYS A 10 3.03 39.37 -40.93
N LYS A 11 3.18 40.69 -40.75
CA LYS A 11 3.38 41.31 -39.43
C LYS A 11 2.09 41.27 -38.60
N PHE A 12 0.92 41.48 -39.24
CA PHE A 12 -0.38 41.37 -38.58
C PHE A 12 -0.71 39.93 -38.16
N LEU A 13 -0.38 38.93 -39.00
CA LEU A 13 -0.59 37.52 -38.68
C LEU A 13 0.34 37.03 -37.55
N LYS A 14 1.59 37.51 -37.49
CA LYS A 14 2.50 37.25 -36.35
C LYS A 14 2.00 37.89 -35.04
N LEU A 15 1.45 39.11 -35.08
CA LEU A 15 0.86 39.73 -33.89
C LEU A 15 -0.38 38.98 -33.39
N LEU A 16 -1.23 38.49 -34.31
CA LEU A 16 -2.40 37.69 -33.97
C LEU A 16 -2.01 36.35 -33.32
N PHE A 17 -1.00 35.65 -33.85
CA PHE A 17 -0.49 34.41 -33.23
C PHE A 17 0.13 34.64 -31.85
N VAL A 18 0.93 35.70 -31.68
CA VAL A 18 1.50 36.05 -30.37
C VAL A 18 0.40 36.43 -29.37
N SER A 19 -0.67 37.12 -29.80
CA SER A 19 -1.79 37.44 -28.92
C SER A 19 -2.61 36.21 -28.51
N PHE A 20 -2.83 35.24 -29.41
CA PHE A 20 -3.53 33.99 -29.08
C PHE A 20 -2.70 33.09 -28.15
N SER A 21 -1.38 33.02 -28.35
CA SER A 21 -0.48 32.29 -27.45
C SER A 21 -0.44 32.91 -26.05
N ILE A 22 -0.43 34.24 -25.94
CA ILE A 22 -0.46 34.94 -24.65
C ILE A 22 -1.80 34.75 -23.93
N ILE A 23 -2.93 34.83 -24.65
CA ILE A 23 -4.26 34.59 -24.05
C ILE A 23 -4.38 33.14 -23.57
N SER A 24 -3.93 32.16 -24.36
CA SER A 24 -3.91 30.75 -23.94
C SER A 24 -3.04 30.53 -22.71
N LEU A 25 -1.84 31.13 -22.67
CA LEU A 25 -0.94 31.05 -21.52
C LEU A 25 -1.53 31.71 -20.27
N ILE A 26 -2.19 32.86 -20.40
CA ILE A 26 -2.89 33.53 -19.29
C ILE A 26 -4.03 32.66 -18.77
N THR A 27 -4.79 32.01 -19.66
CA THR A 27 -5.91 31.13 -19.27
C THR A 27 -5.42 29.86 -18.56
N ILE A 28 -4.29 29.30 -19.01
CA ILE A 28 -3.63 28.16 -18.36
C ILE A 28 -3.06 28.59 -17.00
N LEU A 29 -2.41 29.76 -16.91
CA LEU A 29 -1.92 30.33 -15.64
C LEU A 29 -3.05 30.66 -14.66
N THR A 30 -4.21 31.12 -15.12
CA THR A 30 -5.39 31.33 -14.25
C THR A 30 -6.01 30.02 -13.79
N LYS A 31 -6.00 28.97 -14.63
CA LYS A 31 -6.43 27.62 -14.23
C LYS A 31 -5.48 26.98 -13.20
N ILE A 32 -4.17 27.17 -13.39
CA ILE A 32 -3.13 26.69 -12.46
C ILE A 32 -3.19 27.46 -11.13
N THR A 33 -3.35 28.78 -11.15
CA THR A 33 -3.47 29.59 -9.91
C THR A 33 -4.78 29.35 -9.17
N ASN A 34 -5.88 29.03 -9.86
CA ASN A 34 -7.14 28.66 -9.21
C ASN A 34 -7.11 27.23 -8.61
N ASN A 35 -6.32 26.30 -9.18
CA ASN A 35 -6.13 24.97 -8.60
C ASN A 35 -5.09 24.93 -7.47
N LEU A 36 -4.15 25.90 -7.43
CA LEU A 36 -3.13 26.00 -6.37
C LEU A 36 -3.60 26.78 -5.12
N THR A 37 -4.83 27.30 -5.09
CA THR A 37 -5.31 28.16 -4.00
C THR A 37 -6.43 27.56 -3.14
N THR A 38 -6.75 26.29 -3.32
CA THR A 38 -7.68 25.58 -2.43
C THR A 38 -7.03 24.30 -1.92
N SER A 39 -6.01 24.44 -1.07
CA SER A 39 -5.81 23.39 -0.07
C SER A 39 -7.09 23.33 0.78
N PRO A 40 -7.62 22.12 1.07
CA PRO A 40 -8.70 22.01 2.04
C PRO A 40 -8.28 22.69 3.34
N PRO A 41 -9.20 23.37 4.06
CA PRO A 41 -8.85 23.95 5.36
C PRO A 41 -8.28 22.83 6.25
N PRO A 42 -7.24 23.12 7.05
CA PRO A 42 -6.72 22.13 7.98
C PRO A 42 -7.88 21.60 8.84
N PRO A 43 -7.95 20.29 9.08
CA PRO A 43 -8.98 19.72 9.93
C PRO A 43 -8.97 20.46 11.28
N PRO A 44 -10.14 20.65 11.91
CA PRO A 44 -10.19 21.23 13.24
C PRO A 44 -9.26 20.44 14.17
N PRO A 45 -8.54 21.10 15.09
CA PRO A 45 -7.62 20.42 15.99
C PRO A 45 -8.33 19.26 16.67
N LEU A 46 -7.79 18.06 16.46
CA LEU A 46 -8.30 16.82 16.99
C LEU A 46 -8.44 16.91 18.51
N VAL A 47 -9.68 17.00 18.98
CA VAL A 47 -9.98 16.83 20.40
C VAL A 47 -9.93 15.33 20.68
N ILE A 48 -8.73 14.81 20.88
CA ILE A 48 -8.55 13.47 21.45
C ILE A 48 -9.15 13.53 22.85
N ASN A 49 -10.37 13.02 22.99
CA ASN A 49 -11.03 12.98 24.28
C ASN A 49 -10.38 11.87 25.12
N LYS A 50 -9.31 12.23 25.83
CA LYS A 50 -8.55 11.34 26.71
C LYS A 50 -9.40 10.71 27.82
N ASP A 51 -10.61 11.24 28.06
CA ASP A 51 -11.54 10.72 29.07
C ASP A 51 -12.49 9.64 28.53
N ARG A 52 -12.44 9.34 27.22
CA ARG A 52 -13.31 8.33 26.58
C ARG A 52 -12.59 6.99 26.41
N ILE A 53 -12.20 6.36 27.53
CA ILE A 53 -11.79 4.95 27.50
C ILE A 53 -13.02 4.13 27.09
N LEU A 54 -13.06 3.65 25.85
CA LEU A 54 -14.05 2.68 25.44
C LEU A 54 -13.83 1.38 26.24
N ASN A 55 -14.85 0.94 26.98
CA ASN A 55 -14.79 -0.36 27.66
C ASN A 55 -15.09 -1.53 26.70
N THR A 56 -15.66 -1.26 25.52
CA THR A 56 -15.99 -2.26 24.48
C THR A 56 -15.80 -1.65 23.08
N PHE A 57 -15.54 -2.45 22.04
CA PHE A 57 -15.47 -1.94 20.66
C PHE A 57 -16.84 -1.40 20.21
N PRO A 58 -16.90 -0.32 19.39
CA PRO A 58 -18.17 0.30 19.04
C PRO A 58 -19.13 -0.65 18.30
N SER A 59 -20.43 -0.50 18.55
CA SER A 59 -21.46 -1.23 17.81
C SER A 59 -21.48 -0.77 16.36
N VAL A 60 -21.43 -1.71 15.41
CA VAL A 60 -21.44 -1.44 13.97
C VAL A 60 -22.71 -0.67 13.56
N ASN A 61 -22.52 0.52 12.99
CA ASN A 61 -23.58 1.31 12.37
C ASN A 61 -23.30 1.47 10.86
N ALA A 62 -23.19 0.34 10.16
CA ALA A 62 -22.73 0.26 8.76
C ALA A 62 -23.72 0.88 7.76
N THR A 63 -23.76 2.21 7.70
CA THR A 63 -24.46 2.97 6.64
C THR A 63 -23.57 3.24 5.44
N TYR A 64 -22.25 3.22 5.63
CA TYR A 64 -21.26 3.34 4.57
C TYR A 64 -20.86 1.94 4.08
N ASP A 65 -20.87 1.74 2.77
CA ASP A 65 -20.44 0.51 2.12
C ASP A 65 -19.26 0.84 1.22
N ILE A 66 -18.06 0.57 1.71
CA ILE A 66 -16.82 0.84 0.98
C ILE A 66 -16.77 0.10 -0.37
N MET A 67 -17.45 -1.05 -0.50
CA MET A 67 -17.46 -1.80 -1.77
C MET A 67 -18.17 -1.02 -2.89
N LYS A 68 -19.01 -0.06 -2.54
CA LYS A 68 -19.63 0.85 -3.50
C LYS A 68 -18.63 1.86 -4.06
N ASP A 69 -17.68 2.34 -3.26
CA ASP A 69 -16.64 3.25 -3.74
C ASP A 69 -15.68 2.54 -4.71
N LEU A 70 -15.58 1.22 -4.60
CA LEU A 70 -14.77 0.36 -5.47
C LEU A 70 -15.58 -0.25 -6.62
N GLU A 71 -16.87 0.11 -6.80
CA GLU A 71 -17.76 -0.58 -7.74
C GLU A 71 -17.27 -0.56 -9.19
N ASP A 72 -16.61 0.53 -9.61
CA ASP A 72 -16.02 0.66 -10.93
C ASP A 72 -14.87 -0.34 -11.16
N SER A 73 -14.08 -0.67 -10.14
CA SER A 73 -13.05 -1.71 -10.26
C SER A 73 -13.64 -3.12 -10.48
N PHE A 74 -14.94 -3.31 -10.21
CA PHE A 74 -15.63 -4.60 -10.25
C PHE A 74 -16.82 -4.63 -11.21
N SER A 75 -16.88 -3.66 -12.12
CA SER A 75 -17.98 -3.53 -13.07
C SER A 75 -18.05 -4.75 -13.99
N GLU A 76 -19.27 -5.12 -14.41
CA GLU A 76 -19.48 -6.32 -15.24
C GLU A 76 -18.69 -6.28 -16.56
N ASP A 77 -18.46 -5.09 -17.11
CA ASP A 77 -17.68 -4.88 -18.34
C ASP A 77 -16.17 -5.05 -18.15
N LYS A 78 -15.66 -4.98 -16.91
CA LYS A 78 -14.25 -5.25 -16.60
C LYS A 78 -13.97 -6.75 -16.37
N ILE A 79 -14.96 -7.59 -16.06
CA ILE A 79 -14.75 -9.01 -15.78
C ILE A 79 -14.07 -9.72 -16.97
N GLY A 80 -12.97 -10.41 -16.72
CA GLY A 80 -12.16 -11.11 -17.74
C GLY A 80 -11.39 -10.19 -18.68
N THR A 81 -11.49 -8.87 -18.52
CA THR A 81 -10.62 -7.90 -19.20
C THR A 81 -9.31 -7.73 -18.41
N ARG A 82 -8.31 -7.11 -19.05
CA ARG A 82 -7.02 -6.84 -18.41
C ARG A 82 -7.19 -5.71 -17.37
N PRO A 83 -6.91 -5.97 -16.08
CA PRO A 83 -6.92 -4.94 -15.05
C PRO A 83 -5.97 -3.78 -15.34
N SER A 84 -6.35 -2.57 -14.91
CA SER A 84 -5.42 -1.44 -14.85
C SER A 84 -4.54 -1.59 -13.62
N ALA A 85 -3.37 -2.20 -13.79
CA ALA A 85 -2.49 -2.61 -12.70
C ALA A 85 -1.02 -2.30 -12.96
N CYS A 86 -0.25 -2.14 -11.89
CA CYS A 86 1.22 -2.07 -11.95
C CYS A 86 1.88 -2.79 -10.78
N PHE A 87 3.17 -3.09 -10.94
CA PHE A 87 4.04 -3.26 -9.78
C PHE A 87 4.42 -1.90 -9.22
N VAL A 88 4.62 -1.81 -7.90
CA VAL A 88 5.14 -0.63 -7.24
C VAL A 88 6.25 -1.01 -6.27
N THR A 89 7.32 -0.24 -6.29
CA THR A 89 8.49 -0.42 -5.44
C THR A 89 8.94 0.94 -4.93
N LEU A 90 9.11 1.08 -3.62
CA LEU A 90 9.88 2.15 -3.00
C LEU A 90 11.26 1.58 -2.70
N VAL A 91 12.33 2.14 -3.26
CA VAL A 91 13.68 1.56 -3.12
C VAL A 91 14.74 2.62 -3.29
N ARG A 92 15.86 2.46 -2.58
CA ARG A 92 17.02 3.36 -2.72
C ARG A 92 17.97 2.88 -3.81
N ASN A 93 18.77 3.84 -4.31
CA ASN A 93 19.86 3.55 -5.23
C ASN A 93 20.85 2.49 -4.68
N GLU A 94 21.08 2.46 -3.36
CA GLU A 94 22.02 1.53 -2.71
C GLU A 94 21.52 0.07 -2.63
N GLU A 95 20.22 -0.17 -2.83
CA GLU A 95 19.59 -1.50 -2.78
C GLU A 95 19.45 -2.12 -4.18
N MET A 96 20.11 -1.54 -5.19
CA MET A 96 20.00 -1.91 -6.60
C MET A 96 20.22 -3.41 -6.85
N ASP A 97 21.25 -4.01 -6.26
CA ASP A 97 21.61 -5.40 -6.54
C ASP A 97 20.51 -6.37 -6.06
N ASP A 98 19.96 -6.12 -4.87
CA ASP A 98 18.85 -6.90 -4.31
C ASP A 98 17.54 -6.67 -5.10
N MET A 99 17.34 -5.44 -5.60
CA MET A 99 16.20 -5.12 -6.44
C MET A 99 16.28 -5.78 -7.82
N VAL A 100 17.46 -5.83 -8.44
CA VAL A 100 17.70 -6.53 -9.71
C VAL A 100 17.29 -8.00 -9.62
N ASN A 101 17.65 -8.67 -8.52
CA ASN A 101 17.25 -10.05 -8.27
C ASN A 101 15.73 -10.20 -8.12
N SER A 102 15.10 -9.28 -7.39
CA SER A 102 13.66 -9.25 -7.15
C SER A 102 12.86 -9.07 -8.45
N VAL A 103 13.31 -8.15 -9.32
CA VAL A 103 12.76 -7.95 -10.68
C VAL A 103 12.92 -9.21 -11.52
N ALA A 104 14.08 -9.87 -11.47
CA ALA A 104 14.33 -11.09 -12.23
C ALA A 104 13.40 -12.25 -11.81
N TYR A 105 13.16 -12.44 -10.51
CA TYR A 105 12.21 -13.44 -10.02
C TYR A 105 10.79 -13.19 -10.55
N ILE A 106 10.27 -11.97 -10.41
CA ILE A 106 8.92 -11.64 -10.88
C ILE A 106 8.80 -11.78 -12.39
N ARG A 107 9.80 -11.32 -13.15
CA ARG A 107 9.83 -11.50 -14.60
C ARG A 107 9.73 -12.97 -14.98
N GLU A 108 10.54 -13.84 -14.37
CA GLU A 108 10.59 -15.25 -14.74
C GLU A 108 9.38 -16.05 -14.28
N LYS A 109 8.91 -15.83 -13.06
CA LYS A 109 7.80 -16.59 -12.49
C LYS A 109 6.42 -16.07 -12.95
N PHE A 110 6.32 -14.81 -13.39
CA PHE A 110 5.04 -14.19 -13.74
C PHE A 110 5.11 -13.25 -14.96
N ASN A 111 5.83 -12.13 -14.85
CA ASN A 111 5.53 -10.95 -15.64
C ASN A 111 5.98 -11.02 -17.10
N LYS A 112 6.85 -11.97 -17.49
CA LYS A 112 7.17 -12.23 -18.91
C LYS A 112 5.93 -12.63 -19.73
N ASN A 113 4.92 -13.22 -19.07
CA ASN A 113 3.69 -13.67 -19.72
C ASN A 113 2.61 -12.57 -19.75
N TYR A 114 2.62 -11.66 -18.76
CA TYR A 114 1.54 -10.70 -18.54
C TYR A 114 1.92 -9.26 -18.86
N ASN A 115 3.19 -8.88 -18.84
CA ASN A 115 3.71 -7.56 -19.23
C ASN A 115 3.01 -6.37 -18.51
N TYR A 116 2.75 -6.47 -17.20
CA TYR A 116 2.31 -5.32 -16.40
C TYR A 116 3.46 -4.34 -16.18
N PRO A 117 3.19 -3.01 -16.21
CA PRO A 117 4.21 -1.98 -15.99
C PRO A 117 4.70 -1.97 -14.54
N TRP A 118 5.86 -1.35 -14.31
CA TRP A 118 6.47 -1.22 -12.99
C TRP A 118 6.74 0.25 -12.66
N VAL A 119 6.31 0.71 -11.49
CA VAL A 119 6.59 2.05 -10.97
C VAL A 119 7.62 1.94 -9.85
N PHE A 120 8.78 2.58 -10.02
CA PHE A 120 9.81 2.72 -8.99
C PHE A 120 9.76 4.13 -8.41
N LEU A 121 9.73 4.20 -7.09
CA LEU A 121 9.68 5.44 -6.31
C LEU A 121 10.90 5.49 -5.37
N ASN A 122 11.41 6.69 -5.12
CA ASN A 122 12.55 6.90 -4.22
C ASN A 122 12.46 8.32 -3.63
N ASP A 123 12.94 8.49 -2.40
CA ASP A 123 13.08 9.81 -1.75
C ASP A 123 14.25 10.63 -2.33
N GLU A 124 15.09 10.00 -3.15
CA GLU A 124 16.14 10.64 -3.95
C GLU A 124 15.98 10.36 -5.46
N GLU A 125 16.65 11.16 -6.29
CA GLU A 125 16.71 10.92 -7.73
C GLU A 125 17.39 9.58 -8.03
N PHE A 126 16.77 8.76 -8.89
CA PHE A 126 17.38 7.52 -9.36
C PHE A 126 18.58 7.80 -10.28
N THR A 127 19.69 7.12 -10.02
CA THR A 127 20.89 7.20 -10.86
C THR A 127 20.67 6.52 -12.22
N ASP A 128 21.47 6.91 -13.21
CA ASP A 128 21.44 6.25 -14.53
C ASP A 128 21.84 4.77 -14.43
N GLU A 129 22.78 4.44 -13.53
CA GLU A 129 23.19 3.05 -13.27
C GLU A 129 22.02 2.21 -12.75
N PHE A 130 21.24 2.73 -11.80
CA PHE A 130 20.05 2.07 -11.29
C PHE A 130 19.05 1.80 -12.41
N LYS A 131 18.74 2.83 -13.21
CA LYS A 131 17.78 2.73 -14.32
C LYS A 131 18.21 1.70 -15.36
N ASP A 132 19.49 1.70 -15.73
CA ASP A 132 20.06 0.76 -16.70
C ASP A 132 19.98 -0.69 -16.19
N LYS A 133 20.37 -0.93 -14.94
CA LYS A 133 20.37 -2.28 -14.34
C LYS A 133 18.98 -2.86 -14.15
N ILE A 134 18.04 -2.05 -13.68
CA ILE A 134 16.65 -2.46 -13.53
C ILE A 134 16.02 -2.73 -14.90
N SER A 135 16.30 -1.89 -15.90
CA SER A 135 15.79 -2.10 -17.27
C SER A 135 16.33 -3.40 -17.88
N GLU A 136 17.61 -3.72 -17.67
CA GLU A 136 18.21 -4.99 -18.11
C GLU A 136 17.50 -6.19 -17.47
N ALA A 137 17.28 -6.15 -16.15
CA ALA A 137 16.59 -7.19 -15.41
C ALA A 137 15.13 -7.37 -15.85
N ALA A 138 14.40 -6.27 -16.04
CA ALA A 138 12.99 -6.28 -16.41
C ALA A 138 12.74 -6.67 -17.88
N GLY A 139 13.71 -6.48 -18.77
CA GLY A 139 13.57 -6.81 -20.19
C GLY A 139 12.67 -5.83 -20.94
N ASN A 140 11.55 -6.29 -21.48
CA ASN A 140 10.63 -5.49 -22.30
C ASN A 140 9.47 -4.85 -21.50
N ILE A 141 9.47 -4.99 -20.19
CA ILE A 141 8.46 -4.42 -19.30
C ILE A 141 8.60 -2.89 -19.29
N THR A 142 7.48 -2.17 -19.32
CA THR A 142 7.47 -0.71 -19.19
C THR A 142 7.77 -0.31 -17.76
N ILE A 143 8.75 0.56 -17.56
CA ILE A 143 9.15 1.06 -16.25
C ILE A 143 8.98 2.58 -16.19
N GLU A 144 8.44 3.07 -15.08
CA GLU A 144 8.36 4.49 -14.74
C GLU A 144 9.12 4.74 -13.44
N TYR A 145 9.85 5.85 -13.37
CA TYR A 145 10.62 6.26 -12.20
C TYR A 145 10.07 7.58 -11.67
N GLY A 146 9.76 7.65 -10.38
CA GLY A 146 9.21 8.82 -9.70
C GLY A 146 10.03 9.22 -8.48
N LEU A 147 10.18 10.53 -8.27
CA LEU A 147 10.71 11.11 -7.05
C LEU A 147 9.56 11.34 -6.06
N VAL A 148 9.71 10.87 -4.83
CA VAL A 148 8.73 11.12 -3.77
C VAL A 148 8.69 12.63 -3.45
N PRO A 149 7.51 13.26 -3.44
CA PRO A 149 7.39 14.66 -3.04
C PRO A 149 7.90 14.89 -1.61
N GLU A 150 8.59 16.01 -1.38
CA GLU A 150 9.20 16.33 -0.09
C GLU A 150 8.15 16.36 1.04
N GLU A 151 6.95 16.86 0.77
CA GLU A 151 5.82 16.89 1.71
C GLU A 151 5.35 15.49 2.16
N HIS A 152 5.60 14.46 1.36
CA HIS A 152 5.26 13.07 1.69
C HIS A 152 6.40 12.36 2.45
N TRP A 153 7.61 12.93 2.45
CA TRP A 153 8.82 12.39 3.09
C TRP A 153 9.49 13.38 4.07
N SER A 154 8.68 14.18 4.76
CA SER A 154 9.15 15.16 5.75
C SER A 154 8.33 15.08 7.04
N TYR A 155 8.78 15.78 8.07
CA TYR A 155 7.99 15.96 9.29
C TYR A 155 6.84 16.94 9.02
N PRO A 156 5.60 16.57 9.36
CA PRO A 156 4.50 17.52 9.40
C PRO A 156 4.72 18.60 10.48
N ASP A 157 4.15 19.80 10.28
CA ASP A 157 4.29 20.94 11.19
C ASP A 157 3.80 20.68 12.63
N TYR A 158 2.91 19.69 12.82
CA TYR A 158 2.39 19.30 14.13
C TYR A 158 3.26 18.25 14.85
N ILE A 159 4.38 17.83 14.25
CA ILE A 159 5.35 16.94 14.89
C ILE A 159 6.46 17.75 15.57
N ASP A 160 6.62 17.54 16.87
CA ASP A 160 7.75 17.99 17.67
C ASP A 160 8.97 17.12 17.34
N THR A 161 9.88 17.69 16.55
CA THR A 161 11.09 17.00 16.08
C THR A 161 12.07 16.66 17.20
N ASP A 162 12.10 17.45 18.28
CA ASP A 162 12.97 17.17 19.43
C ASP A 162 12.46 15.94 20.18
N LYS A 163 11.14 15.87 20.40
CA LYS A 163 10.49 14.69 20.99
C LYS A 163 10.64 13.44 20.10
N ALA A 164 10.58 13.60 18.78
CA ALA A 164 10.83 12.50 17.85
C ALA A 164 12.29 12.00 17.95
N ALA A 165 13.26 12.91 18.04
CA ALA A 165 14.67 12.55 18.23
C ALA A 165 14.91 11.83 19.58
N GLU A 166 14.33 12.31 20.67
CA GLU A 166 14.38 11.64 21.97
C GLU A 166 13.77 10.23 21.92
N THR A 167 12.69 10.06 21.15
CA THR A 167 12.05 8.76 20.95
C THR A 167 12.98 7.78 20.24
N ARG A 168 13.69 8.22 19.20
CA ARG A 168 14.69 7.39 18.51
C ARG A 168 15.79 6.91 19.45
N ILE A 169 16.27 7.79 20.33
CA ILE A 169 17.25 7.42 21.37
C ILE A 169 16.67 6.38 22.33
N ARG A 170 15.43 6.54 22.80
CA ARG A 170 14.79 5.59 23.73
C ARG A 170 14.51 4.22 23.09
N MET A 171 14.34 4.16 21.78
CA MET A 171 13.96 2.96 21.04
C MET A 171 15.16 2.29 20.34
N SER A 172 16.40 2.74 20.57
CA SER A 172 17.58 2.26 19.83
C SER A 172 17.83 0.75 19.91
N ASP A 173 17.33 0.08 20.95
CA ASP A 173 17.46 -1.37 21.14
C ASP A 173 16.38 -2.19 20.39
N ILE A 174 15.45 -1.51 19.70
CA ILE A 174 14.42 -2.12 18.86
C ILE A 174 14.88 -2.02 17.40
N ILE A 175 14.65 -3.05 16.58
CA ILE A 175 14.99 -3.01 15.15
C ILE A 175 14.46 -1.73 14.48
N TYR A 176 15.31 -0.98 13.78
CA TYR A 176 14.99 0.35 13.21
C TYR A 176 14.45 1.40 14.20
N GLY A 177 14.55 1.16 15.51
CA GLY A 177 13.99 2.04 16.53
C GLY A 177 14.71 3.39 16.60
N ASP A 178 15.97 3.47 16.22
CA ASP A 178 16.75 4.70 16.07
C ASP A 178 16.69 5.31 14.65
N SER A 179 16.05 4.64 13.69
CA SER A 179 16.02 5.07 12.29
C SER A 179 14.94 6.10 12.01
N GLU A 180 15.36 7.27 11.54
CA GLU A 180 14.48 8.36 11.11
C GLU A 180 13.84 8.07 9.76
N SER A 181 14.64 7.67 8.78
CA SER A 181 14.16 7.37 7.43
C SER A 181 13.20 6.17 7.39
N TYR A 182 13.37 5.18 8.29
CA TYR A 182 12.42 4.07 8.41
C TYR A 182 11.02 4.54 8.83
N ARG A 183 10.92 5.58 9.68
CA ARG A 183 9.63 6.15 10.08
C ARG A 183 8.97 6.93 8.96
N HIS A 184 9.75 7.67 8.18
CA HIS A 184 9.26 8.30 6.95
C HIS A 184 8.77 7.25 5.94
N MET A 185 9.49 6.14 5.79
CA MET A 185 9.07 5.01 4.95
C MET A 185 7.73 4.43 5.42
N CYS A 186 7.58 4.11 6.71
CA CYS A 186 6.32 3.58 7.24
C CYS A 186 5.16 4.55 7.06
N ARG A 187 5.39 5.86 7.28
CA ARG A 187 4.38 6.90 7.02
C ARG A 187 4.06 7.00 5.53
N TYR A 188 5.05 6.94 4.65
CA TYR A 188 4.89 7.01 3.20
C TYR A 188 4.06 5.85 2.65
N GLN A 189 4.38 4.62 3.08
CA GLN A 189 3.61 3.43 2.71
C GLN A 189 2.19 3.48 3.29
N SER A 190 2.01 4.01 4.51
CA SER A 190 0.67 4.16 5.09
C SER A 190 -0.19 5.18 4.34
N GLY A 191 0.37 6.35 3.99
CA GLY A 191 -0.43 7.52 3.63
C GLY A 191 -0.31 8.03 2.20
N PHE A 192 0.76 7.69 1.48
CA PHE A 192 1.20 8.52 0.36
C PHE A 192 1.56 7.78 -0.92
N PHE A 193 2.06 6.54 -0.87
CA PHE A 193 2.49 5.86 -2.12
C PHE A 193 1.35 5.81 -3.15
N TRP A 194 0.14 5.48 -2.70
CA TRP A 194 -1.08 5.39 -3.50
C TRP A 194 -1.62 6.74 -4.02
N ARG A 195 -1.02 7.85 -3.58
CA ARG A 195 -1.28 9.23 -4.04
C ARG A 195 -0.24 9.74 -5.03
N HIS A 196 0.82 8.98 -5.30
CA HIS A 196 1.84 9.39 -6.24
C HIS A 196 1.25 9.45 -7.67
N GLU A 197 1.52 10.52 -8.42
CA GLU A 197 0.87 10.79 -9.72
C GLU A 197 1.01 9.65 -10.75
N LEU A 198 2.13 8.90 -10.69
CA LEU A 198 2.35 7.73 -11.53
C LEU A 198 1.35 6.59 -11.29
N LEU A 199 0.68 6.57 -10.13
CA LEU A 199 -0.32 5.58 -9.75
C LEU A 199 -1.77 6.00 -10.06
N ASP A 200 -2.02 7.25 -10.44
CA ASP A 200 -3.39 7.79 -10.66
C ASP A 200 -4.18 7.03 -11.72
N LYS A 201 -3.48 6.41 -12.68
CA LYS A 201 -4.06 5.66 -13.80
C LYS A 201 -4.36 4.20 -13.49
N TYR A 202 -3.94 3.69 -12.34
CA TYR A 202 -4.10 2.29 -11.96
C TYR A 202 -5.20 2.13 -10.90
N ASP A 203 -5.93 1.02 -11.01
CA ASP A 203 -6.85 0.52 -9.98
C ASP A 203 -6.12 -0.42 -9.02
N TRP A 204 -5.08 -1.13 -9.49
CA TRP A 204 -4.41 -2.18 -8.74
C TRP A 204 -2.90 -1.95 -8.64
N TYR A 205 -2.33 -2.37 -7.51
CA TYR A 205 -0.88 -2.42 -7.33
C TYR A 205 -0.45 -3.78 -6.80
N TRP A 206 0.77 -4.17 -7.13
CA TRP A 206 1.51 -5.24 -6.46
C TRP A 206 2.79 -4.65 -5.89
N ARG A 207 2.87 -4.56 -4.55
CA ARG A 207 4.07 -4.11 -3.85
C ARG A 207 5.18 -5.14 -3.93
N VAL A 208 6.37 -4.69 -4.32
CA VAL A 208 7.57 -5.52 -4.42
C VAL A 208 8.74 -4.80 -3.77
N GLU A 209 9.35 -5.44 -2.79
CA GLU A 209 10.56 -4.97 -2.09
C GLU A 209 11.83 -5.59 -2.70
N PRO A 210 13.02 -4.99 -2.48
CA PRO A 210 14.29 -5.66 -2.74
C PRO A 210 14.49 -6.88 -1.83
N GLY A 211 15.33 -7.83 -2.26
CA GLY A 211 15.75 -8.98 -1.44
C GLY A 211 14.70 -10.09 -1.30
N ILE A 212 13.71 -10.14 -2.19
CA ILE A 212 12.63 -11.13 -2.17
C ILE A 212 12.94 -12.38 -3.03
N GLY A 213 12.19 -13.45 -2.80
CA GLY A 213 12.24 -14.69 -3.60
C GLY A 213 10.85 -15.20 -4.00
N TYR A 214 10.75 -15.75 -5.21
CA TYR A 214 9.58 -16.51 -5.69
C TYR A 214 10.03 -17.89 -6.16
N PHE A 215 9.45 -18.94 -5.58
CA PHE A 215 9.89 -20.32 -5.79
C PHE A 215 8.87 -21.19 -6.52
N CYS A 216 7.71 -20.65 -6.89
CA CYS A 216 6.68 -21.31 -7.69
C CYS A 216 6.43 -20.48 -8.95
N ASP A 217 6.03 -21.13 -10.03
CA ASP A 217 5.47 -20.44 -11.19
C ASP A 217 4.13 -19.79 -10.82
N ILE A 218 3.85 -18.61 -11.37
CA ILE A 218 2.57 -17.91 -11.17
C ILE A 218 1.81 -17.99 -12.49
N LEU A 219 1.02 -19.06 -12.60
CA LEU A 219 0.38 -19.45 -13.86
C LEU A 219 -0.87 -18.61 -14.17
N ASP A 220 -1.57 -18.15 -13.15
CA ASP A 220 -2.80 -17.37 -13.24
C ASP A 220 -2.49 -15.89 -12.98
N ASP A 221 -3.28 -14.96 -13.53
CA ASP A 221 -3.12 -13.51 -13.31
C ASP A 221 -3.73 -13.09 -11.96
N PRO A 222 -2.93 -12.73 -10.94
CA PRO A 222 -3.46 -12.36 -9.64
C PRO A 222 -4.31 -11.09 -9.69
N PHE A 223 -3.96 -10.12 -10.55
CA PHE A 223 -4.77 -8.90 -10.69
C PHE A 223 -6.14 -9.22 -11.27
N GLN A 224 -6.18 -10.09 -12.29
CA GLN A 224 -7.45 -10.50 -12.88
C GLN A 224 -8.28 -11.32 -11.90
N TYR A 225 -7.64 -12.20 -11.12
CA TYR A 225 -8.32 -12.91 -10.04
C TYR A 225 -8.97 -11.95 -9.04
N MET A 226 -8.22 -10.93 -8.59
CA MET A 226 -8.72 -9.95 -7.63
C MET A 226 -9.92 -9.16 -8.19
N GLN A 227 -9.81 -8.72 -9.44
CA GLN A 227 -10.88 -8.02 -10.17
C GLN A 227 -12.13 -8.88 -10.35
N ASP A 228 -11.98 -10.08 -10.90
CA ASP A 228 -13.10 -10.95 -11.27
C ASP A 228 -13.82 -11.54 -10.05
N ASN A 229 -13.12 -11.66 -8.92
CA ASN A 229 -13.65 -12.26 -7.67
C ASN A 229 -13.93 -11.23 -6.57
N LYS A 230 -13.96 -9.92 -6.92
CA LYS A 230 -14.29 -8.83 -5.99
C LYS A 230 -13.42 -8.82 -4.74
N LYS A 231 -12.12 -9.09 -4.90
CA LYS A 231 -11.13 -9.00 -3.83
C LYS A 231 -10.46 -7.64 -3.85
N VAL A 232 -10.13 -7.12 -2.69
CA VAL A 232 -9.60 -5.76 -2.50
C VAL A 232 -8.19 -5.79 -1.97
N TYR A 233 -7.86 -6.72 -1.07
CA TYR A 233 -6.55 -6.82 -0.44
C TYR A 233 -6.06 -8.27 -0.43
N GLY A 234 -4.88 -8.50 -0.99
CA GLY A 234 -4.28 -9.81 -1.15
C GLY A 234 -2.89 -9.90 -0.51
N PHE A 235 -2.60 -10.99 0.18
CA PHE A 235 -1.35 -11.18 0.94
C PHE A 235 -0.82 -12.62 0.88
N THR A 236 0.42 -12.82 1.30
CA THR A 236 1.06 -14.14 1.46
C THR A 236 1.50 -14.43 2.90
N ILE A 237 1.97 -13.46 3.67
CA ILE A 237 2.47 -13.68 5.04
C ILE A 237 1.66 -12.87 6.05
N THR A 238 1.47 -13.44 7.25
CA THR A 238 0.91 -12.74 8.42
C THR A 238 1.79 -12.99 9.63
N ILE A 239 1.86 -12.03 10.54
CA ILE A 239 2.75 -12.10 11.70
C ILE A 239 2.24 -11.25 12.86
N HIS A 240 2.71 -11.55 14.07
CA HIS A 240 2.55 -10.66 15.23
C HIS A 240 3.56 -9.51 15.20
N GLU A 241 3.07 -8.28 15.35
CA GLU A 241 3.91 -7.09 15.54
C GLU A 241 4.55 -7.10 16.94
N PHE A 242 5.68 -6.42 17.09
CA PHE A 242 6.24 -6.12 18.39
C PHE A 242 5.45 -4.99 19.06
N GLU A 243 4.71 -5.30 20.13
CA GLU A 243 3.89 -4.31 20.87
C GLU A 243 4.67 -3.02 21.25
N SER A 244 5.98 -3.14 21.50
CA SER A 244 6.85 -2.01 21.83
C SER A 244 6.91 -0.91 20.76
N THR A 245 6.49 -1.20 19.53
CA THR A 245 6.55 -0.31 18.36
C THR A 245 5.24 0.44 18.11
N ILE A 246 4.14 -0.05 18.69
CA ILE A 246 2.75 0.34 18.39
C ILE A 246 1.87 0.45 19.65
N LYS A 247 2.46 0.80 20.79
CA LYS A 247 1.81 0.85 22.12
C LYS A 247 0.48 1.60 22.13
N SER A 248 0.38 2.70 21.38
CA SER A 248 -0.86 3.50 21.32
C SER A 248 -1.65 3.34 20.03
N LEU A 249 -1.20 2.54 19.06
CA LEU A 249 -1.86 2.38 17.75
C LEU A 249 -3.30 1.88 17.91
N TRP A 250 -3.50 0.82 18.69
CA TRP A 250 -4.83 0.25 18.87
C TRP A 250 -5.77 1.19 19.62
N GLN A 251 -5.31 1.83 20.69
CA GLN A 251 -6.16 2.81 21.40
C GLN A 251 -6.52 3.99 20.49
N THR A 252 -5.57 4.49 19.71
CA THR A 252 -5.81 5.56 18.73
C THR A 252 -6.84 5.12 17.68
N THR A 253 -6.74 3.89 17.18
CA THR A 253 -7.72 3.29 16.27
C THR A 253 -9.10 3.20 16.91
N ARG A 254 -9.19 2.70 18.15
CA ARG A 254 -10.45 2.61 18.90
C ARG A 254 -11.11 3.97 19.07
N ASP A 255 -10.33 5.01 19.35
CA ASP A 255 -10.82 6.38 19.50
C ASP A 255 -11.35 6.93 18.16
N PHE A 256 -10.68 6.64 17.04
CA PHE A 256 -11.16 6.97 15.70
C PHE A 256 -12.50 6.29 15.40
N VAL A 257 -12.58 4.96 15.56
CA VAL A 257 -13.81 4.22 15.22
C VAL A 257 -14.96 4.51 16.17
N ALA A 258 -14.69 4.97 17.40
CA ALA A 258 -15.72 5.42 18.35
C ALA A 258 -16.58 6.57 17.79
N ASN A 259 -15.98 7.39 16.94
CA ASN A 259 -16.61 8.57 16.37
C ASN A 259 -16.99 8.39 14.89
N ASN A 260 -16.56 7.28 14.27
CA ASN A 260 -16.76 6.96 12.85
C ASN A 260 -17.25 5.52 12.66
N THR A 261 -18.27 5.13 13.42
CA THR A 261 -18.82 3.75 13.44
C THR A 261 -19.41 3.29 12.10
N GLU A 262 -19.70 4.23 11.22
CA GLU A 262 -20.20 4.04 9.86
C GLU A 262 -19.19 3.34 8.96
N TYR A 263 -17.89 3.55 9.17
CA TYR A 263 -16.83 2.94 8.36
C TYR A 263 -16.58 1.47 8.70
N ILE A 264 -17.07 0.99 9.84
CA ILE A 264 -16.88 -0.41 10.22
C ILE A 264 -17.78 -1.29 9.35
N ALA A 265 -17.18 -2.16 8.53
CA ALA A 265 -17.93 -3.11 7.74
C ALA A 265 -18.69 -4.10 8.64
N LYS A 266 -19.92 -4.45 8.24
CA LYS A 266 -20.76 -5.38 9.00
C LYS A 266 -20.19 -6.80 9.09
N ASN A 267 -19.57 -7.27 8.00
CA ASN A 267 -18.92 -8.57 7.92
C ASN A 267 -17.39 -8.39 7.90
N ASN A 268 -16.85 -7.57 8.81
CA ASN A 268 -15.42 -7.30 8.87
C ASN A 268 -14.61 -8.50 9.40
N LEU A 269 -13.30 -8.36 9.47
CA LEU A 269 -12.35 -9.37 9.91
C LEU A 269 -11.75 -9.02 11.30
N ILE A 270 -12.52 -8.43 12.21
CA ILE A 270 -12.02 -8.04 13.54
C ILE A 270 -11.46 -9.23 14.34
N ASP A 271 -12.03 -10.43 14.16
CA ASP A 271 -11.57 -11.66 14.84
C ASP A 271 -10.17 -12.10 14.42
N PHE A 272 -9.61 -11.56 13.32
CA PHE A 272 -8.21 -11.77 12.96
C PHE A 272 -7.27 -10.95 13.84
N ILE A 273 -7.67 -9.71 14.15
CA ILE A 273 -6.84 -8.73 14.87
C ILE A 273 -7.18 -8.62 16.37
N SER A 274 -8.20 -9.32 16.86
CA SER A 274 -8.59 -9.25 18.26
C SER A 274 -9.29 -10.53 18.73
N ASP A 275 -8.82 -11.07 19.86
CA ASP A 275 -9.39 -12.29 20.46
C ASP A 275 -10.56 -12.01 21.42
N ASN A 276 -10.89 -10.73 21.63
CA ASN A 276 -11.86 -10.27 22.62
C ASN A 276 -12.78 -9.17 22.07
N ASN A 277 -13.27 -9.37 20.84
CA ASN A 277 -14.24 -8.49 20.18
C ASN A 277 -13.78 -7.01 20.13
N GLY A 278 -12.49 -6.78 19.93
CA GLY A 278 -11.90 -5.45 19.78
C GLY A 278 -11.54 -4.73 21.08
N GLU A 279 -11.59 -5.38 22.25
CA GLU A 279 -11.09 -4.77 23.49
C GLU A 279 -9.58 -4.52 23.43
N THR A 280 -8.80 -5.50 22.96
CA THR A 280 -7.35 -5.41 22.77
C THR A 280 -6.94 -5.89 21.38
N TYR A 281 -5.83 -5.35 20.86
CA TYR A 281 -5.19 -5.84 19.64
C TYR A 281 -4.34 -7.07 19.97
N ASN A 282 -4.52 -8.16 19.22
CA ASN A 282 -3.71 -9.38 19.37
C ASN A 282 -2.36 -9.29 18.62
N LEU A 283 -2.07 -8.14 18.00
CA LEU A 283 -0.84 -7.82 17.25
C LEU A 283 -0.76 -8.45 15.84
N CYS A 284 -1.75 -9.22 15.41
CA CYS A 284 -1.77 -9.84 14.09
C CYS A 284 -1.95 -8.84 12.96
N HIS A 285 -1.09 -8.94 11.94
CA HIS A 285 -1.18 -8.15 10.73
C HIS A 285 -0.73 -8.94 9.49
N PHE A 286 -1.17 -8.51 8.32
CA PHE A 286 -0.64 -8.89 7.02
C PHE A 286 0.72 -8.23 6.82
N TRP A 287 1.70 -8.97 6.31
CA TRP A 287 3.06 -8.44 6.12
C TRP A 287 3.16 -7.71 4.79
N SER A 288 3.25 -6.37 4.86
CA SER A 288 3.00 -5.48 3.72
C SER A 288 4.08 -5.46 2.63
N ASN A 289 5.22 -6.14 2.83
CA ASN A 289 6.24 -6.28 1.77
C ASN A 289 5.75 -7.10 0.56
N PHE A 290 4.72 -7.92 0.76
CA PHE A 290 3.88 -8.48 -0.30
C PHE A 290 2.45 -7.97 -0.11
N GLU A 291 1.98 -7.18 -1.07
CA GLU A 291 0.58 -6.75 -1.15
C GLU A 291 0.14 -6.75 -2.60
N ILE A 292 -1.02 -7.32 -2.87
CA ILE A 292 -1.77 -7.07 -4.10
C ILE A 292 -3.06 -6.38 -3.68
N GLY A 293 -3.17 -5.08 -3.94
CA GLY A 293 -4.26 -4.27 -3.41
C GLY A 293 -4.96 -3.44 -4.47
N ASN A 294 -6.22 -3.13 -4.22
CA ASN A 294 -6.96 -2.12 -4.98
C ASN A 294 -6.65 -0.73 -4.41
N LEU A 295 -6.03 0.14 -5.20
CA LEU A 295 -5.66 1.51 -4.81
C LEU A 295 -6.88 2.34 -4.39
N ASN A 296 -8.08 2.03 -4.89
CA ASN A 296 -9.30 2.75 -4.54
C ASN A 296 -9.76 2.47 -3.10
N PHE A 297 -9.27 1.39 -2.46
CA PHE A 297 -9.43 1.21 -1.02
C PHE A 297 -8.70 2.30 -0.24
N TRP A 298 -7.43 2.56 -0.57
CA TRP A 298 -6.64 3.59 0.09
C TRP A 298 -7.16 5.00 -0.25
N ARG A 299 -7.70 5.19 -1.45
CA ARG A 299 -8.33 6.45 -1.88
C ARG A 299 -9.72 6.69 -1.27
N SER A 300 -10.32 5.70 -0.61
CA SER A 300 -11.65 5.83 0.01
C SER A 300 -11.66 6.86 1.14
N GLU A 301 -12.83 7.41 1.42
CA GLU A 301 -13.04 8.38 2.51
C GLU A 301 -12.62 7.78 3.86
N ALA A 302 -13.07 6.55 4.14
CA ALA A 302 -12.75 5.83 5.37
C ALA A 302 -11.23 5.70 5.63
N TYR A 303 -10.45 5.31 4.62
CA TYR A 303 -9.01 5.17 4.79
C TYR A 303 -8.28 6.52 4.89
N ASN A 304 -8.70 7.51 4.09
CA ASN A 304 -8.14 8.85 4.16
C ASN A 304 -8.30 9.47 5.55
N GLU A 305 -9.50 9.42 6.12
CA GLU A 305 -9.76 9.96 7.46
C GLU A 305 -9.06 9.17 8.55
N TYR A 306 -8.96 7.84 8.40
CA TYR A 306 -8.21 7.01 9.33
C TYR A 306 -6.72 7.35 9.32
N PHE A 307 -6.10 7.43 8.14
CA PHE A 307 -4.69 7.81 8.02
C PHE A 307 -4.45 9.22 8.59
N ASP A 308 -5.28 10.21 8.26
CA ASP A 308 -5.15 11.58 8.76
C ASP A 308 -5.23 11.63 10.30
N TYR A 309 -6.13 10.84 10.90
CA TYR A 309 -6.24 10.71 12.35
C TYR A 309 -4.97 10.12 12.97
N LEU A 310 -4.40 9.07 12.38
CA LEU A 310 -3.15 8.46 12.84
C LEU A 310 -1.95 9.41 12.68
N ASP A 311 -1.88 10.13 11.55
CA ASP A 311 -0.78 11.04 11.24
C ASP A 311 -0.72 12.19 12.27
N HIS A 312 -1.87 12.78 12.60
CA HIS A 312 -1.98 13.81 13.64
C HIS A 312 -1.75 13.28 15.06
N ALA A 313 -1.99 11.98 15.32
CA ALA A 313 -1.61 11.36 16.59
C ALA A 313 -0.08 11.25 16.76
N GLY A 314 0.66 11.26 15.64
CA GLY A 314 2.12 11.33 15.60
C GLY A 314 2.83 10.03 15.94
N GLY A 315 2.11 8.90 15.99
CA GLY A 315 2.69 7.60 16.38
C GLY A 315 3.73 7.05 15.40
N PHE A 316 3.71 7.49 14.14
CA PHE A 316 4.81 7.21 13.20
C PHE A 316 6.17 7.74 13.71
N PHE A 317 6.18 8.86 14.45
CA PHE A 317 7.40 9.53 14.92
C PHE A 317 7.65 9.44 16.43
N TYR A 318 6.58 9.40 17.24
CA TYR A 318 6.64 9.26 18.69
C TYR A 318 6.63 7.80 19.17
N GLU A 319 6.38 6.87 18.27
CA GLU A 319 6.61 5.43 18.42
C GLU A 319 7.39 4.93 17.19
N ARG A 320 6.97 3.82 16.58
CA ARG A 320 7.51 3.30 15.32
C ARG A 320 6.43 2.52 14.57
N TRP A 321 5.25 3.14 14.38
CA TRP A 321 4.12 2.51 13.70
C TRP A 321 4.51 2.11 12.28
N GLY A 322 4.46 0.81 12.00
CA GLY A 322 4.66 0.27 10.66
C GLY A 322 3.41 0.44 9.80
N ASP A 323 3.60 0.53 8.49
CA ASP A 323 2.50 0.48 7.52
C ASP A 323 1.75 -0.85 7.55
N ALA A 324 2.46 -1.97 7.79
CA ALA A 324 1.85 -3.29 7.84
C ALA A 324 0.70 -3.41 8.86
N PRO A 325 0.87 -3.07 10.17
CA PRO A 325 -0.26 -3.05 11.10
C PRO A 325 -1.29 -1.96 10.78
N VAL A 326 -0.91 -0.81 10.22
CA VAL A 326 -1.86 0.25 9.82
C VAL A 326 -2.80 -0.22 8.71
N HIS A 327 -2.25 -0.77 7.61
CA HIS A 327 -2.98 -1.37 6.50
C HIS A 327 -3.88 -2.51 6.98
N SER A 328 -3.34 -3.38 7.84
CA SER A 328 -4.06 -4.57 8.31
C SER A 328 -5.24 -4.24 9.20
N ILE A 329 -5.09 -3.26 10.10
CA ILE A 329 -6.20 -2.77 10.93
C ILE A 329 -7.29 -2.15 10.03
N ALA A 330 -6.91 -1.30 9.08
CA ALA A 330 -7.86 -0.68 8.17
C ALA A 330 -8.61 -1.73 7.32
N ALA A 331 -7.88 -2.66 6.68
CA ALA A 331 -8.47 -3.73 5.89
C ALA A 331 -9.40 -4.60 6.74
N SER A 332 -8.98 -4.97 7.95
CA SER A 332 -9.76 -5.85 8.83
C SER A 332 -11.00 -5.19 9.40
N LEU A 333 -11.05 -3.86 9.50
CA LEU A 333 -12.21 -3.14 10.05
C LEU A 333 -13.14 -2.58 8.97
N PHE A 334 -12.59 -2.04 7.89
CA PHE A 334 -13.36 -1.27 6.90
C PHE A 334 -13.83 -2.12 5.71
N LEU A 335 -13.16 -3.23 5.40
CA LEU A 335 -13.59 -4.13 4.32
C LEU A 335 -14.48 -5.25 4.86
N PRO A 336 -15.42 -5.76 4.04
CA PRO A 336 -15.97 -7.08 4.28
C PRO A 336 -14.84 -8.11 4.17
N LYS A 337 -14.77 -9.05 5.11
CA LYS A 337 -13.69 -10.05 5.19
C LYS A 337 -13.54 -10.88 3.92
N ASP A 338 -14.64 -11.10 3.19
CA ASP A 338 -14.65 -11.85 1.94
C ASP A 338 -13.88 -11.13 0.81
N ALA A 339 -13.60 -9.83 0.96
CA ALA A 339 -12.78 -9.05 0.04
C ALA A 339 -11.27 -9.17 0.33
N ILE A 340 -10.87 -9.83 1.42
CA ILE A 340 -9.46 -10.07 1.77
C ILE A 340 -9.07 -11.48 1.35
N HIS A 341 -7.94 -11.64 0.65
CA HIS A 341 -7.52 -12.90 0.06
C HIS A 341 -6.10 -13.30 0.49
N PHE A 342 -5.96 -14.54 0.96
CA PHE A 342 -4.67 -15.19 1.11
C PHE A 342 -4.34 -15.92 -0.20
N PHE A 343 -3.14 -15.71 -0.74
CA PHE A 343 -2.62 -16.42 -1.91
C PHE A 343 -1.74 -17.61 -1.49
N PRO A 344 -2.32 -18.81 -1.24
CA PRO A 344 -1.54 -19.98 -0.83
C PRO A 344 -0.60 -20.47 -1.93
N GLU A 345 -0.88 -20.20 -3.21
CA GLU A 345 -0.12 -20.66 -4.36
C GLU A 345 1.08 -19.79 -4.73
N ILE A 346 1.08 -18.51 -4.31
CA ILE A 346 2.20 -17.60 -4.57
C ILE A 346 3.24 -17.80 -3.47
N SER A 347 4.24 -18.65 -3.74
CA SER A 347 5.38 -18.70 -2.80
C SER A 347 6.09 -17.36 -2.76
N TYR A 348 6.46 -16.96 -1.56
CA TYR A 348 7.10 -15.67 -1.35
C TYR A 348 8.08 -15.78 -0.19
N TYR A 349 9.29 -15.27 -0.40
CA TYR A 349 10.28 -15.11 0.65
C TYR A 349 10.65 -13.65 0.78
N HIS A 350 10.69 -13.19 2.02
CA HIS A 350 11.37 -11.98 2.42
C HIS A 350 11.97 -12.27 3.78
N VAL A 351 13.25 -11.94 3.99
CA VAL A 351 13.97 -12.36 5.19
C VAL A 351 13.20 -11.99 6.47
N PRO A 352 13.01 -12.92 7.44
CA PRO A 352 13.44 -14.33 7.43
C PRO A 352 12.34 -15.35 7.04
N TYR A 353 11.16 -14.90 6.58
CA TYR A 353 9.97 -15.75 6.48
C TYR A 353 9.64 -16.16 5.04
N THR A 354 9.07 -17.36 4.92
CA THR A 354 8.65 -17.93 3.65
C THR A 354 7.17 -18.29 3.71
N ASN A 355 6.39 -17.92 2.70
CA ASN A 355 5.13 -18.59 2.36
C ASN A 355 5.46 -19.68 1.34
N CYS A 356 5.24 -20.95 1.68
CA CYS A 356 5.45 -22.09 0.78
C CYS A 356 4.21 -22.99 0.79
N PRO A 357 3.60 -23.30 -0.37
CA PRO A 357 2.37 -24.10 -0.40
C PRO A 357 2.58 -25.50 0.20
N ILE A 358 1.97 -25.80 1.34
CA ILE A 358 2.03 -27.13 1.97
C ILE A 358 1.06 -28.16 1.37
N ASP A 359 0.12 -27.70 0.53
CA ASP A 359 -0.76 -28.58 -0.24
C ASP A 359 0.01 -29.11 -1.46
N ASN A 360 0.23 -30.42 -1.52
CA ASN A 360 0.99 -31.05 -2.59
C ASN A 360 0.38 -30.85 -3.99
N ALA A 361 -0.95 -30.73 -4.10
CA ALA A 361 -1.57 -30.48 -5.40
C ALA A 361 -1.27 -29.07 -5.89
N ILE A 362 -1.21 -28.07 -4.99
CA ILE A 362 -0.76 -26.71 -5.31
C ILE A 362 0.74 -26.73 -5.63
N TYR A 363 1.55 -27.33 -4.75
CA TYR A 363 3.00 -27.39 -4.87
C TYR A 363 3.43 -27.98 -6.23
N GLU A 364 2.83 -29.11 -6.63
CA GLU A 364 3.09 -29.76 -7.92
C GLU A 364 2.54 -28.95 -9.11
N LYS A 365 1.33 -28.40 -9.01
CA LYS A 365 0.69 -27.62 -10.09
C LYS A 365 1.54 -26.42 -10.49
N TYR A 366 2.11 -25.72 -9.51
CA TYR A 366 2.86 -24.48 -9.69
C TYR A 366 4.38 -24.68 -9.71
N ASN A 367 4.88 -25.91 -9.89
CA ASN A 367 6.30 -26.25 -9.99
C ASN A 367 7.17 -25.62 -8.88
N CYS A 368 6.72 -25.75 -7.63
CA CYS A 368 7.38 -25.11 -6.50
C CYS A 368 8.76 -25.71 -6.17
N GLU A 369 9.67 -24.85 -5.72
CA GLU A 369 11.08 -25.16 -5.39
C GLU A 369 11.44 -24.81 -3.93
N CYS A 370 10.50 -24.23 -3.17
CA CYS A 370 10.69 -23.93 -1.74
C CYS A 370 10.59 -25.19 -0.88
N ASN A 371 11.23 -25.18 0.28
CA ASN A 371 11.03 -26.24 1.27
C ASN A 371 9.70 -26.01 2.01
N GLN A 372 8.76 -26.95 1.90
CA GLN A 372 7.45 -26.85 2.58
C GLN A 372 7.58 -26.80 4.11
N ASP A 373 8.66 -27.36 4.68
CA ASP A 373 8.91 -27.29 6.13
C ASP A 373 9.30 -25.89 6.61
N ASP A 374 9.77 -25.02 5.68
CA ASP A 374 10.13 -23.63 5.98
C ASP A 374 8.92 -22.68 5.87
N ASP A 375 7.71 -23.20 5.57
CA ASP A 375 6.49 -22.40 5.53
C ASP A 375 6.20 -21.77 6.90
N PHE A 376 6.03 -20.45 6.90
CA PHE A 376 5.79 -19.66 8.09
C PHE A 376 4.30 -19.59 8.46
N THR A 377 3.39 -19.89 7.53
CA THR A 377 1.94 -19.68 7.71
C THR A 377 1.38 -20.32 8.98
N TRP A 378 1.92 -21.48 9.39
CA TRP A 378 1.39 -22.28 10.50
C TRP A 378 2.21 -22.21 11.79
N GLN A 379 3.33 -21.47 11.79
CA GLN A 379 4.22 -21.33 12.95
C GLN A 379 3.60 -20.46 14.06
N ASP A 380 4.06 -20.62 15.30
CA ASP A 380 3.44 -19.97 16.48
C ASP A 380 3.47 -18.43 16.41
N TYR A 381 4.52 -17.86 15.83
CA TYR A 381 4.66 -16.40 15.68
C TYR A 381 3.94 -15.82 14.46
N SER A 382 3.43 -16.67 13.57
CA SER A 382 2.58 -16.29 12.46
C SER A 382 1.13 -16.06 12.90
N CYS A 383 0.32 -15.45 12.05
CA CYS A 383 -1.12 -15.30 12.27
C CYS A 383 -1.98 -16.06 11.25
N GLY A 384 -1.39 -17.04 10.54
CA GLY A 384 -2.12 -17.80 9.52
C GLY A 384 -3.27 -18.63 10.11
N VAL A 385 -3.10 -19.20 11.31
CA VAL A 385 -4.17 -19.92 12.01
C VAL A 385 -5.33 -19.00 12.36
N GLN A 386 -5.03 -17.81 12.89
CA GLN A 386 -5.96 -16.75 13.27
C GLN A 386 -6.75 -16.30 12.04
N TYR A 387 -6.07 -16.00 10.92
CA TYR A 387 -6.71 -15.63 9.66
C TYR A 387 -7.68 -16.72 9.17
N HIS A 388 -7.23 -17.98 9.12
CA HIS A 388 -8.07 -19.09 8.67
C HIS A 388 -9.29 -19.31 9.58
N ASN A 389 -9.14 -19.11 10.89
CA ASN A 389 -10.26 -19.18 11.84
C ASN A 389 -11.25 -18.04 11.61
N ALA A 390 -10.79 -16.79 11.54
CA ALA A 390 -11.64 -15.61 11.34
C ALA A 390 -12.40 -15.64 9.99
N GLN A 391 -11.78 -16.21 8.95
CA GLN A 391 -12.40 -16.41 7.63
C GLN A 391 -13.27 -17.67 7.52
N ASN A 392 -13.27 -18.57 8.52
CA ASN A 392 -13.86 -19.90 8.42
C ASN A 392 -13.34 -20.73 7.24
N LEU A 393 -12.04 -20.63 6.94
CA LEU A 393 -11.39 -21.40 5.89
C LEU A 393 -10.92 -22.76 6.41
N THR A 394 -11.12 -23.79 5.59
CA THR A 394 -10.55 -25.12 5.84
C THR A 394 -9.03 -25.02 5.70
N LYS A 395 -8.31 -25.41 6.75
CA LYS A 395 -6.84 -25.50 6.72
C LYS A 395 -6.42 -26.75 5.94
N PRO A 396 -5.33 -26.70 5.16
CA PRO A 396 -4.88 -27.82 4.33
C PRO A 396 -4.51 -29.05 5.18
N MET A 397 -4.59 -30.23 4.59
CA MET A 397 -4.24 -31.47 5.29
C MET A 397 -2.77 -31.44 5.72
N GLY A 398 -2.51 -31.77 6.98
CA GLY A 398 -1.13 -31.82 7.50
C GLY A 398 -0.60 -30.49 8.04
N TRP A 399 -1.38 -29.39 8.02
CA TRP A 399 -0.94 -28.08 8.54
C TRP A 399 -0.38 -28.13 9.98
N THR A 400 -0.90 -29.02 10.84
CA THR A 400 -0.42 -29.22 12.21
C THR A 400 1.00 -29.78 12.30
N ASN A 401 1.57 -30.27 11.20
CA ASN A 401 2.96 -30.72 11.16
C ASN A 401 3.93 -29.54 10.95
N HIS A 402 3.40 -28.38 10.53
CA HIS A 402 4.13 -27.14 10.30
C HIS A 402 3.93 -26.13 11.44
N THR A 403 3.31 -26.54 12.54
CA THR A 403 3.18 -25.72 13.76
C THR A 403 4.42 -25.89 14.63
N GLY A 404 4.97 -24.79 15.13
CA GLY A 404 6.18 -24.77 15.96
C GLY A 404 6.63 -23.37 16.34
#